data_AF-A0A9P7FP22-F1
#
_entry.id   AF-A0A9P7FP22-F1
#
_cell.length_a   1.000
_cell.length_b   1.000
_cell.length_c   1.000
_cell.angle_alpha   90.00
_cell.angle_beta   90.00
_cell.angle_gamma   90.00
#
_symmetry.space_group_name_H-M   'P 1'
#
loop_
_entity.id
_entity.type
_entity.pdbx_description
1 polymer ?
#
loop_
_entity_poly.entity_id
_entity_poly.type
_entity_poly.pdbx_seq_one_letter_code
_entity_poly.pdbx_strand_id
1 'polypeptide(L)'
;MSHLPSGNYVIINAGTEKAVGAIEVPKLLGTLAIQSTEDASVRPNTTVCTIRCYPHASWAPDTRNSLHPCITQFKLTHAKENNYTVEVKGLPVVAINGEVVALVNPTVHVEWQITPLHNIPGTRQAFAIKQLRPVPKGLVGITGYGWALEKPDAGTDVTIEGLMLTGPPLFFDPLQAWVFQSV
;
A
#
# COMPACT_ATOMS: atom_id res chain seq x y z
N MET A 1 -20.05 9.40 -7.01
CA MET A 1 -18.61 9.05 -6.99
C MET A 1 -18.50 7.55 -6.78
N SER A 2 -17.85 6.81 -7.67
CA SER A 2 -17.71 5.36 -7.57
C SER A 2 -16.60 5.02 -6.58
N HIS A 3 -16.97 4.43 -5.44
CA HIS A 3 -16.03 3.79 -4.52
C HIS A 3 -15.58 2.44 -5.11
N LEU A 4 -14.40 1.95 -4.71
CA LEU A 4 -14.00 0.57 -4.99
C LEU A 4 -14.86 -0.39 -4.16
N PRO A 5 -15.47 -1.44 -4.74
CA PRO A 5 -16.22 -2.41 -3.95
C PRO A 5 -15.29 -3.20 -3.03
N SER A 6 -15.79 -3.65 -1.88
CA SER A 6 -15.07 -4.64 -1.06
C SER A 6 -14.83 -5.90 -1.89
N GLY A 7 -13.66 -6.52 -1.75
CA GLY A 7 -13.30 -7.68 -2.55
C GLY A 7 -11.83 -8.02 -2.48
N ASN A 8 -11.42 -8.97 -3.32
CA ASN A 8 -10.03 -9.33 -3.47
C ASN A 8 -9.45 -8.71 -4.73
N TYR A 9 -8.23 -8.19 -4.63
CA TYR A 9 -7.59 -7.42 -5.68
C TYR A 9 -6.12 -7.79 -5.83
N VAL A 10 -5.62 -7.73 -7.06
CA VAL A 10 -4.20 -7.50 -7.32
C VAL A 10 -4.01 -5.98 -7.41
N ILE A 11 -3.05 -5.46 -6.65
CA ILE A 11 -2.67 -4.05 -6.67
C ILE A 11 -1.47 -3.90 -7.61
N ILE A 12 -1.59 -3.02 -8.60
CA ILE A 12 -0.59 -2.80 -9.66
C ILE A 12 -0.16 -1.34 -9.61
N ASN A 13 1.14 -1.07 -9.65
CA ASN A 13 1.65 0.29 -9.75
C ASN A 13 1.49 0.82 -11.18
N ALA A 14 0.93 2.02 -11.35
CA ALA A 14 0.63 2.59 -12.66
C ALA A 14 1.89 2.97 -13.45
N GLY A 15 2.96 3.38 -12.78
CA GLY A 15 4.22 3.77 -13.44
C GLY A 15 5.08 2.60 -13.90
N THR A 16 4.97 1.46 -13.24
CA THR A 16 5.80 0.27 -13.55
C THR A 16 5.03 -0.88 -14.18
N GLU A 17 3.69 -0.83 -14.13
CA GLU A 17 2.79 -1.91 -14.55
C GLU A 17 3.04 -3.25 -13.80
N LYS A 18 3.70 -3.17 -12.66
CA LYS A 18 4.08 -4.31 -11.83
C LYS A 18 3.14 -4.46 -10.65
N ALA A 19 2.78 -5.70 -10.34
CA ALA A 19 1.99 -6.02 -9.16
C ALA A 19 2.83 -5.86 -7.89
N VAL A 20 2.17 -5.54 -6.78
CA VAL A 20 2.78 -5.60 -5.44
C VAL A 20 2.26 -6.79 -4.65
N GLY A 21 2.91 -7.09 -3.54
CA GLY A 21 2.48 -8.14 -2.62
C GLY A 21 3.48 -8.37 -1.50
N ALA A 22 3.11 -9.25 -0.58
CA ALA A 22 3.83 -9.45 0.67
C ALA A 22 4.93 -10.52 0.55
N ILE A 23 6.16 -10.15 0.93
CA ILE A 23 7.30 -11.05 1.11
C ILE A 23 7.68 -11.05 2.58
N GLU A 24 7.80 -12.22 3.18
CA GLU A 24 8.39 -12.34 4.52
C GLU A 24 9.88 -12.01 4.44
N VAL A 25 10.26 -10.92 5.11
CA VAL A 25 11.64 -10.49 5.25
C VAL A 25 11.92 -10.46 6.74
N PRO A 26 12.93 -11.21 7.24
CA PRO A 26 13.29 -11.13 8.65
C PRO A 26 13.79 -9.72 8.95
N LYS A 27 12.92 -8.87 9.52
CA LYS A 27 13.26 -7.54 10.00
C LYS A 27 13.24 -7.53 11.53
N LEU A 28 14.34 -7.09 12.14
CA LEU A 28 14.36 -6.70 13.55
C LEU A 28 13.66 -5.35 13.66
N LEU A 29 12.34 -5.41 13.78
CA LEU A 29 11.60 -4.29 14.31
C LEU A 29 12.03 -4.15 15.76
N GLY A 30 12.93 -3.21 16.09
CA GLY A 30 13.29 -2.91 17.49
C GLY A 30 12.06 -2.55 18.33
N THR A 31 12.22 -2.05 19.56
CA THR A 31 11.10 -1.50 20.34
C THR A 31 10.38 -0.40 19.53
N LEU A 32 9.35 -0.77 18.77
CA LEU A 32 8.72 0.08 17.77
C LEU A 32 7.37 0.54 18.29
N ALA A 33 7.23 1.85 18.37
CA ALA A 33 5.93 2.49 18.39
C ALA A 33 5.31 2.29 16.99
N ILE A 34 4.26 1.48 16.90
CA ILE A 34 3.34 1.63 15.77
C ILE A 34 2.81 3.06 15.92
N GLN A 35 3.03 3.87 14.90
CA GLN A 35 2.45 5.21 14.88
C GLN A 35 0.96 5.10 14.48
N SER A 36 0.17 4.38 15.27
CA SER A 36 -1.29 4.42 15.29
C SER A 36 -1.73 5.44 16.34
N THR A 37 -2.93 6.01 16.17
CA THR A 37 -3.52 6.95 17.12
C THR A 37 -3.88 6.32 18.46
N GLU A 38 -3.77 5.00 18.61
CA GLU A 38 -3.97 4.30 19.88
C GLU A 38 -2.96 3.14 20.03
N ASP A 39 -2.20 3.21 21.13
CA ASP A 39 -1.54 2.16 21.90
C ASP A 39 -1.25 0.80 21.22
N ALA A 40 -0.34 0.77 20.25
CA ALA A 40 0.17 -0.49 19.72
C ALA A 40 1.70 -0.57 19.86
N SER A 41 2.15 -1.21 20.95
CA SER A 41 3.55 -1.58 21.15
C SER A 41 3.85 -2.86 20.35
N VAL A 42 4.76 -2.78 19.37
CA VAL A 42 5.25 -3.97 18.65
C VAL A 42 6.37 -4.59 19.46
N ARG A 43 6.27 -5.89 19.71
CA ARG A 43 7.33 -6.64 20.39
C ARG A 43 8.56 -6.73 19.47
N PRO A 44 9.79 -6.62 20.02
CA PRO A 44 11.01 -6.52 19.22
C PRO A 44 11.40 -7.74 18.35
N ASN A 45 10.56 -8.78 18.26
CA ASN A 45 10.77 -9.99 17.45
C ASN A 45 9.54 -10.36 16.60
N THR A 46 8.70 -9.38 16.24
CA THR A 46 7.56 -9.65 15.37
C THR A 46 8.02 -9.81 13.93
N THR A 47 7.84 -11.01 13.37
CA THR A 47 7.97 -11.24 11.93
C THR A 47 7.01 -10.33 11.18
N VAL A 48 7.51 -9.65 10.15
CA VAL A 48 6.72 -8.82 9.26
C VAL A 48 6.91 -9.23 7.82
N CYS A 49 5.85 -9.06 7.02
CA CYS A 49 5.95 -9.23 5.58
C CYS A 49 6.03 -7.84 4.95
N THR A 50 7.14 -7.53 4.27
CA THR A 50 7.29 -6.28 3.52
C THR A 50 6.47 -6.33 2.24
N ILE A 51 5.80 -5.23 1.89
CA ILE A 51 5.10 -5.11 0.62
C ILE A 51 6.10 -4.62 -0.44
N ARG A 52 6.26 -5.41 -1.52
CA ARG A 52 7.25 -5.15 -2.58
C ARG A 52 6.64 -5.23 -3.96
N CYS A 53 7.24 -4.50 -4.89
CA CYS A 53 6.97 -4.57 -6.32
C CYS A 53 7.56 -5.85 -6.94
N TYR A 54 6.82 -6.56 -7.79
CA TYR A 54 7.26 -7.80 -8.44
C TYR A 54 7.57 -7.63 -9.92
N PRO A 55 8.51 -8.42 -10.47
CA PRO A 55 8.86 -8.32 -11.89
C PRO A 55 7.72 -8.73 -12.85
N HIS A 56 6.73 -9.52 -12.41
CA HIS A 56 5.59 -9.94 -13.25
C HIS A 56 4.27 -10.03 -12.49
N ALA A 57 3.18 -9.49 -13.08
CA ALA A 57 1.81 -9.61 -12.56
C ALA A 57 1.22 -11.04 -12.67
N SER A 58 1.77 -11.87 -13.56
CA SER A 58 1.30 -13.24 -13.83
C SER A 58 1.80 -14.29 -12.82
N TRP A 59 2.57 -13.90 -11.81
CA TRP A 59 3.12 -14.80 -10.80
C TRP A 59 2.30 -14.79 -9.49
N ALA A 60 0.97 -14.77 -9.61
CA ALA A 60 0.11 -15.09 -8.47
C ALA A 60 0.34 -16.58 -8.11
N PRO A 61 0.85 -16.91 -6.91
CA PRO A 61 1.16 -18.30 -6.61
C PRO A 61 -0.10 -19.11 -6.38
N ASP A 62 -0.06 -20.34 -6.90
CA ASP A 62 -0.95 -21.44 -6.61
C ASP A 62 -1.13 -21.58 -5.08
N THR A 63 -2.38 -21.46 -4.63
CA THR A 63 -2.78 -21.17 -3.25
C THR A 63 -2.66 -22.34 -2.28
N ARG A 64 -1.95 -23.43 -2.63
CA ARG A 64 -2.23 -24.72 -1.97
C ARG A 64 -1.17 -25.37 -1.11
N ASN A 65 0.15 -25.10 -1.18
CA ASN A 65 1.07 -25.81 -0.24
C ASN A 65 2.51 -25.31 -0.07
N SER A 66 2.88 -24.11 -0.52
CA SER A 66 4.24 -23.58 -0.30
C SER A 66 4.27 -22.59 0.86
N LEU A 67 4.93 -22.96 1.96
CA LEU A 67 5.52 -22.02 2.90
C LEU A 67 6.58 -21.22 2.10
N HIS A 68 6.29 -19.94 1.77
CA HIS A 68 7.06 -18.94 0.96
C HIS A 68 6.89 -18.97 -0.58
N PRO A 69 7.11 -17.84 -1.31
CA PRO A 69 6.96 -16.40 -1.02
C PRO A 69 5.88 -15.75 -1.95
N CYS A 70 5.51 -14.49 -1.69
CA CYS A 70 4.76 -13.60 -2.62
C CYS A 70 3.23 -13.73 -2.65
N ILE A 71 2.54 -13.20 -1.64
CA ILE A 71 1.08 -13.05 -1.70
C ILE A 71 0.74 -11.76 -2.43
N THR A 72 0.18 -11.86 -3.62
CA THR A 72 -0.19 -10.70 -4.47
C THR A 72 -1.66 -10.31 -4.36
N GLN A 73 -2.48 -11.13 -3.69
CA GLN A 73 -3.90 -10.86 -3.49
C GLN A 73 -4.13 -10.12 -2.17
N PHE A 74 -4.73 -8.93 -2.28
CA PHE A 74 -5.12 -8.09 -1.17
C PHE A 74 -6.63 -8.12 -1.01
N LYS A 75 -7.10 -8.27 0.23
CA LYS A 75 -8.50 -8.09 0.56
C LYS A 75 -8.73 -6.64 0.97
N LEU A 76 -9.61 -5.97 0.25
CA LEU A 76 -10.13 -4.65 0.60
C LEU A 76 -11.49 -4.81 1.27
N THR A 77 -11.63 -4.28 2.48
CA THR A 77 -12.93 -4.18 3.15
C THR A 77 -13.27 -2.71 3.30
N HIS A 78 -14.33 -2.28 2.63
CA HIS A 78 -14.87 -0.93 2.75
C HIS A 78 -15.32 -0.69 4.19
N ALA A 79 -14.87 0.44 4.75
CA ALA A 79 -15.29 0.92 6.05
C ALA A 79 -16.30 2.06 5.86
N LYS A 80 -15.86 3.32 6.04
CA LYS A 80 -16.68 4.52 5.85
C LYS A 80 -16.10 5.41 4.75
N GLU A 81 -16.96 6.05 3.96
CA GLU A 81 -16.55 6.98 2.89
C GLU A 81 -15.62 6.31 1.86
N ASN A 82 -14.37 6.75 1.76
CA ASN A 82 -13.34 6.15 0.89
C ASN A 82 -12.26 5.42 1.71
N ASN A 83 -12.59 5.04 2.95
CA ASN A 83 -11.66 4.33 3.83
C ASN A 83 -11.85 2.82 3.71
N TYR A 84 -10.73 2.11 3.76
CA TYR A 84 -10.66 0.67 3.60
C TYR A 84 -9.68 0.08 4.61
N THR A 85 -10.00 -1.10 5.14
CA THR A 85 -8.96 -1.98 5.63
C THR A 85 -8.32 -2.71 4.45
N VAL A 86 -7.00 -2.85 4.51
CA VAL A 86 -6.20 -3.53 3.49
C VAL A 86 -5.53 -4.70 4.18
N GLU A 87 -5.82 -5.92 3.75
CA GLU A 87 -5.29 -7.14 4.33
C GLU A 87 -4.60 -8.00 3.27
N VAL A 88 -3.59 -8.76 3.67
CA VAL A 88 -2.93 -9.75 2.81
C VAL A 88 -2.75 -11.05 3.61
N LYS A 89 -3.32 -12.16 3.13
CA LYS A 89 -3.48 -13.41 3.94
C LYS A 89 -4.12 -13.18 5.32
N GLY A 90 -5.07 -12.23 5.42
CA GLY A 90 -5.70 -11.88 6.70
C GLY A 90 -4.80 -11.11 7.67
N LEU A 91 -3.60 -10.69 7.23
CA LEU A 91 -2.73 -9.82 8.00
C LEU A 91 -3.00 -8.36 7.63
N PRO A 92 -3.23 -7.46 8.60
CA PRO A 92 -3.44 -6.04 8.32
C PRO A 92 -2.18 -5.42 7.72
N VAL A 93 -2.35 -4.67 6.63
CA VAL A 93 -1.30 -3.86 6.02
C VAL A 93 -1.27 -2.50 6.71
N VAL A 94 -0.10 -2.12 7.20
CA VAL A 94 0.15 -0.93 7.98
C VAL A 94 1.38 -0.20 7.46
N ALA A 95 1.66 0.98 8.02
CA ALA A 95 2.91 1.68 7.79
C ALA A 95 3.73 1.81 9.06
N ILE A 96 5.03 1.52 8.93
CA ILE A 96 6.00 1.57 10.03
C ILE A 96 7.28 2.21 9.49
N ASN A 97 7.74 3.30 10.12
CA ASN A 97 8.97 4.01 9.74
C ASN A 97 9.09 4.35 8.25
N GLY A 98 7.97 4.70 7.61
CA GLY A 98 7.94 5.02 6.18
C GLY A 98 7.88 3.80 5.26
N GLU A 99 7.84 2.58 5.78
CA GLU A 99 7.65 1.34 5.00
C GLU A 99 6.21 0.85 5.10
N VAL A 100 5.74 0.17 4.04
CA VAL A 100 4.44 -0.54 4.04
C VAL A 100 4.68 -2.03 4.30
N VAL A 101 4.04 -2.55 5.35
CA VAL A 101 4.25 -3.93 5.82
C VAL A 101 2.93 -4.57 6.23
N ALA A 102 2.84 -5.89 6.15
CA ALA A 102 1.76 -6.67 6.75
C ALA A 102 2.20 -7.22 8.11
N LEU A 103 1.40 -6.94 9.14
CA LEU A 103 1.69 -7.34 10.51
C LEU A 103 1.08 -8.70 10.84
N VAL A 104 1.89 -9.60 11.39
CA VAL A 104 1.42 -10.90 11.90
C VAL A 104 0.55 -10.76 13.15
N ASN A 105 0.65 -9.63 13.87
CA ASN A 105 -0.19 -9.35 15.03
C ASN A 105 -1.51 -8.66 14.62
N PRO A 106 -2.67 -9.33 14.74
CA PRO A 106 -3.95 -8.86 14.22
C PRO A 106 -4.63 -7.77 15.07
N THR A 107 -4.01 -7.30 16.15
CA THR A 107 -4.61 -6.31 17.06
C THR A 107 -4.60 -4.88 16.52
N VAL A 108 -3.90 -4.63 15.42
CA VAL A 108 -3.77 -3.29 14.83
C VAL A 108 -4.83 -3.09 13.76
N HIS A 109 -5.83 -2.26 14.06
CA HIS A 109 -6.79 -1.80 13.07
C HIS A 109 -6.24 -0.54 12.39
N VAL A 110 -5.96 -0.63 11.09
CA VAL A 110 -5.53 0.50 10.26
C VAL A 110 -6.49 0.64 9.09
N GLU A 111 -6.93 1.88 8.85
CA GLU A 111 -7.69 2.27 7.67
C GLU A 111 -6.81 3.10 6.72
N TRP A 112 -7.03 2.88 5.43
CA TRP A 112 -6.40 3.59 4.32
C TRP A 112 -7.47 4.31 3.53
N GLN A 113 -7.23 5.58 3.19
CA GLN A 113 -8.12 6.31 2.27
C GLN A 113 -7.70 6.03 0.83
N ILE A 114 -8.56 5.35 0.07
CA ILE A 114 -8.32 5.03 -1.34
C ILE A 114 -9.09 6.02 -2.21
N THR A 115 -8.36 6.98 -2.81
CA THR A 115 -8.96 8.09 -3.55
C THR A 115 -8.71 7.92 -5.04
N PRO A 116 -9.72 8.06 -5.92
CA PRO A 116 -9.50 8.06 -7.36
C PRO A 116 -8.58 9.21 -7.76
N LEU A 117 -7.63 8.92 -8.64
CA LEU A 117 -6.77 9.92 -9.26
C LEU A 117 -7.30 10.25 -10.64
N HIS A 118 -7.37 11.54 -10.91
CA HIS A 118 -7.55 12.07 -12.25
C HIS A 118 -6.16 12.52 -12.73
N ASN A 119 -5.91 12.45 -14.03
CA ASN A 119 -4.64 12.88 -14.64
C ASN A 119 -3.44 11.98 -14.31
N ILE A 120 -3.54 10.68 -14.60
CA ILE A 120 -2.36 9.81 -14.80
C ILE A 120 -2.21 9.56 -16.30
N PRO A 121 -1.09 9.95 -16.93
CA PRO A 121 -0.86 9.67 -18.35
C PRO A 121 -0.98 8.18 -18.66
N GLY A 122 -1.78 7.82 -19.66
CA GLY A 122 -1.89 6.44 -20.15
C GLY A 122 -2.75 5.49 -19.31
N THR A 123 -3.22 5.89 -18.13
CA THR A 123 -4.01 5.00 -17.23
C THR A 123 -5.46 5.46 -17.12
N ARG A 124 -6.42 4.56 -17.42
CA ARG A 124 -7.86 4.90 -17.43
C ARG A 124 -8.48 5.03 -16.04
N GLN A 125 -7.94 4.34 -15.04
CA GLN A 125 -8.44 4.42 -13.66
C GLN A 125 -7.33 4.04 -12.67
N ALA A 126 -6.82 5.04 -11.97
CA ALA A 126 -5.81 4.87 -10.94
C ALA A 126 -6.28 5.52 -9.63
N PHE A 127 -5.64 5.15 -8.53
CA PHE A 127 -6.00 5.56 -7.19
C PHE A 127 -4.74 5.86 -6.37
N ALA A 128 -4.85 6.76 -5.40
CA ALA A 128 -3.87 6.91 -4.33
C ALA A 128 -4.34 6.12 -3.10
N ILE A 129 -3.40 5.44 -2.44
CA ILE A 129 -3.64 4.74 -1.17
C ILE A 129 -3.00 5.60 -0.08
N LYS A 130 -3.83 6.36 0.65
CA LYS A 130 -3.39 7.39 1.61
C LYS A 130 -3.47 6.90 3.04
N GLN A 131 -2.49 7.29 3.85
CA GLN A 131 -2.65 7.26 5.29
C GLN A 131 -3.66 8.32 5.74
N LEU A 132 -4.47 7.97 6.74
CA LEU A 132 -5.37 8.91 7.42
C LEU A 132 -4.59 9.84 8.36
N ARG A 133 -3.74 10.70 7.79
CA ARG A 133 -3.01 11.74 8.54
C ARG A 133 -3.25 13.12 7.94
N PRO A 134 -3.41 14.17 8.77
CA PRO A 134 -3.49 15.54 8.28
C PRO A 134 -2.16 15.94 7.64
N VAL A 135 -2.23 16.61 6.48
CA VAL A 135 -1.07 17.19 5.81
C VAL A 135 -0.63 18.44 6.61
N PRO A 136 0.64 18.53 7.05
CA PRO A 136 1.14 19.74 7.68
C PRO A 136 0.93 20.98 6.81
N LYS A 137 0.42 22.07 7.41
CA LYS A 137 0.22 23.34 6.69
C LYS A 137 1.55 23.87 6.16
N GLY A 138 1.58 24.34 4.91
CA GLY A 138 2.75 24.97 4.29
C GLY A 138 3.51 24.11 3.28
N LEU A 139 3.14 22.83 3.12
CA LEU A 139 3.71 21.96 2.09
C LEU A 139 2.96 22.13 0.77
N VAL A 140 3.53 22.91 -0.15
CA VAL A 140 2.95 23.15 -1.48
C VAL A 140 3.11 21.90 -2.35
N GLY A 141 2.03 21.45 -2.98
CA GLY A 141 2.05 20.32 -3.91
C GLY A 141 1.87 18.94 -3.27
N ILE A 142 1.92 18.82 -1.93
CA ILE A 142 1.67 17.57 -1.20
C ILE A 142 0.19 17.47 -0.85
N THR A 143 -0.46 16.36 -1.25
CA THR A 143 -1.91 16.13 -1.07
C THR A 143 -2.25 15.07 -0.02
N GLY A 144 -1.24 14.52 0.65
CA GLY A 144 -1.35 13.40 1.58
C GLY A 144 -0.02 12.67 1.71
N TYR A 145 0.06 11.74 2.65
CA TYR A 145 1.10 10.71 2.66
C TYR A 145 0.47 9.40 2.20
N GLY A 146 1.11 8.70 1.28
CA GLY A 146 0.54 7.51 0.69
C GLY A 146 1.59 6.56 0.14
N TRP A 147 1.12 5.44 -0.38
CA TRP A 147 1.98 4.41 -0.96
C TRP A 147 2.70 4.95 -2.18
N ALA A 148 4.01 4.73 -2.24
CA ALA A 148 4.87 5.09 -3.35
C ALA A 148 5.93 4.01 -3.59
N LEU A 149 6.52 4.05 -4.80
CA LEU A 149 7.78 3.38 -5.09
C LEU A 149 8.87 4.44 -5.25
N GLU A 150 9.98 4.29 -4.53
CA GLU A 150 11.14 5.18 -4.71
C GLU A 150 11.75 5.02 -6.12
N LYS A 151 11.66 3.80 -6.68
CA LYS A 151 12.26 3.43 -7.98
C LYS A 151 11.34 2.50 -8.77
N PRO A 152 11.39 2.52 -10.11
CA PRO A 152 10.55 1.68 -10.97
C PRO A 152 10.97 0.20 -11.02
N ASP A 153 11.93 -0.21 -10.21
CA ASP A 153 12.57 -1.52 -10.28
C ASP A 153 11.74 -2.60 -9.56
N ALA A 154 11.87 -3.83 -10.06
CA ALA A 154 11.31 -4.99 -9.36
C ALA A 154 12.10 -5.23 -8.06
N GLY A 155 11.42 -5.68 -7.01
CA GLY A 155 11.99 -5.88 -5.67
C GLY A 155 12.03 -4.62 -4.82
N THR A 156 11.63 -3.46 -5.35
CA THR A 156 11.52 -2.20 -4.59
C THR A 156 10.43 -2.31 -3.53
N ASP A 157 10.75 -1.89 -2.32
CA ASP A 157 9.81 -1.79 -1.20
C ASP A 157 8.77 -0.70 -1.48
N VAL A 158 7.52 -0.95 -1.12
CA VAL A 158 6.50 0.10 -1.08
C VAL A 158 6.72 0.93 0.17
N THR A 159 6.89 2.22 -0.02
CA THR A 159 7.16 3.20 1.04
C THR A 159 5.98 4.15 1.20
N ILE A 160 6.04 4.97 2.24
CA ILE A 160 5.12 6.07 2.50
C ILE A 160 5.83 7.37 2.20
N GLU A 161 5.33 8.07 1.19
CA GLU A 161 5.88 9.35 0.72
C GLU A 161 4.79 10.41 0.61
N GLY A 162 5.22 11.68 0.53
CA GLY A 162 4.32 12.78 0.21
C GLY A 162 3.79 12.62 -1.22
N LEU A 163 2.47 12.62 -1.37
CA LEU A 163 1.82 12.50 -2.67
C LEU A 163 1.90 13.82 -3.43
N MET A 164 2.73 13.86 -4.46
CA MET A 164 3.12 15.05 -5.19
C MET A 164 2.31 15.23 -6.47
N LEU A 165 1.89 16.47 -6.71
CA LEU A 165 1.46 16.93 -8.03
C LEU A 165 2.60 17.66 -8.72
N THR A 166 2.91 17.29 -9.95
CA THR A 166 4.02 17.85 -10.74
C THR A 166 3.53 18.44 -12.07
N GLY A 167 4.23 19.47 -12.56
CA GLY A 167 4.05 20.06 -13.89
C GLY A 167 2.81 20.95 -14.09
N PRO A 168 2.78 21.72 -15.20
CA PRO A 168 1.55 22.25 -15.79
C PRO A 168 1.17 21.49 -17.09
N PRO A 169 -0.03 20.87 -17.17
CA PRO A 169 -1.03 20.74 -16.11
C PRO A 169 -0.53 19.81 -15.00
N LEU A 170 -1.17 19.89 -13.82
CA LEU A 170 -0.78 19.11 -12.65
C LEU A 170 -1.15 17.63 -12.84
N PHE A 171 -0.15 16.75 -12.76
CA PHE A 171 -0.29 15.29 -12.77
C PHE A 171 0.28 14.69 -11.49
N PHE A 172 -0.27 13.56 -11.06
CA PHE A 172 0.37 12.74 -10.03
C PHE A 172 1.53 11.95 -10.64
N ASP A 173 2.56 11.70 -9.83
CA ASP A 173 3.64 10.79 -10.20
C ASP A 173 3.07 9.36 -10.41
N PRO A 174 3.29 8.72 -11.57
CA PRO A 174 2.86 7.34 -11.81
C PRO A 174 3.40 6.33 -10.78
N LEU A 175 4.54 6.59 -10.13
CA LEU A 175 5.07 5.74 -9.05
C LEU A 175 4.26 5.84 -7.74
N GLN A 176 3.38 6.84 -7.62
CA GLN A 176 2.49 7.04 -6.48
C GLN A 176 1.03 6.66 -6.80
N ALA A 177 0.78 6.13 -8.00
CA ALA A 177 -0.54 5.79 -8.49
C ALA A 177 -0.72 4.26 -8.61
N TRP A 178 -1.90 3.78 -8.25
CA TRP A 178 -2.20 2.35 -8.09
C TRP A 178 -3.48 1.95 -8.81
N VAL A 179 -3.44 0.82 -9.50
CA VAL A 179 -4.56 0.20 -10.20
C VAL A 179 -5.00 -1.04 -9.43
N PHE A 180 -6.30 -1.20 -9.27
CA PHE A 180 -6.91 -2.33 -8.58
C PHE A 180 -7.57 -3.26 -9.60
N GLN A 181 -7.07 -4.49 -9.72
CA GLN A 181 -7.64 -5.52 -10.58
C GLN A 181 -8.36 -6.56 -9.72
N SER A 182 -9.69 -6.66 -9.84
CA SER A 182 -10.49 -7.64 -9.10
C SER A 182 -10.11 -9.08 -9.49
N VAL A 183 -10.16 -9.99 -8.50
CA VAL A 183 -9.89 -11.44 -8.64
C VAL A 183 -11.11 -12.25 -8.22
#